data_AF-A0A534ZIQ9-F1
#
_entry.id   AF-A0A534ZIQ9-F1
#
_cell.length_a   1.000
_cell.length_b   1.000
_cell.length_c   1.000
_cell.angle_alpha   90.00
_cell.angle_beta   90.00
_cell.angle_gamma   90.00
#
_symmetry.space_group_name_H-M   'P 1'
#
loop_
_entity.id
_entity.type
_entity.pdbx_description
1 polymer ?
#
loop_
_entity_poly.entity_id
_entity_poly.type
_entity_poly.pdbx_seq_one_letter_code
_entity_poly.pdbx_strand_id
1 'polypeptide(L)' 'TLLRVEVADAGEADEVFSTLMGERVEPRRDFIRGEARKVRNLDI' A
#
# COMPACT_ATOMS: atom_id res chain seq x y z
N THR A 1 3.84 21.70 8.54
CA THR A 1 2.37 21.54 8.53
C THR A 1 2.06 20.12 8.94
N LEU A 2 0.99 19.89 9.71
CA LEU A 2 0.55 18.53 10.04
C LEU A 2 -0.42 18.03 8.97
N LEU A 3 -0.28 16.76 8.58
CA LEU A 3 -1.21 16.08 7.69
C LEU A 3 -2.08 15.13 8.53
N ARG A 4 -3.39 15.19 8.34
CA ARG A 4 -4.34 14.27 8.98
C ARG A 4 -4.43 13.01 8.11
N VAL A 5 -4.30 11.85 8.73
CA VAL A 5 -4.53 10.57 8.07
C VAL A 5 -6.03 10.30 8.03
N GLU A 6 -6.54 9.96 6.84
CA GLU A 6 -7.94 9.60 6.62
C GLU A 6 -8.02 8.24 5.93
N VAL A 7 -9.08 7.50 6.21
CA VAL A 7 -9.37 6.20 5.59
C VAL A 7 -10.64 6.37 4.75
N ALA A 8 -10.49 6.26 3.43
CA ALA A 8 -11.60 6.43 2.49
C ALA A 8 -12.46 5.17 2.37
N ASP A 9 -11.81 4.00 2.27
CA ASP A 9 -12.45 2.69 2.25
C ASP A 9 -11.74 1.76 3.23
N ALA A 10 -12.51 1.22 4.18
CA ALA A 10 -11.97 0.35 5.22
C ALA A 10 -11.62 -1.05 4.72
N GLY A 11 -12.35 -1.57 3.71
CA GLY A 11 -12.09 -2.89 3.14
C GLY A 11 -10.83 -2.89 2.30
N GLU A 12 -10.67 -1.88 1.44
CA GLU A 12 -9.44 -1.71 0.64
C GLU A 12 -8.22 -1.53 1.56
N ALA A 13 -8.35 -0.72 2.61
CA ALA A 13 -7.28 -0.53 3.58
C ALA A 13 -6.85 -1.84 4.23
N ASP A 14 -7.80 -2.69 4.65
CA ASP A 14 -7.50 -3.98 5.28
C ASP A 14 -6.78 -4.96 4.32
N GLU A 15 -7.17 -4.97 3.04
CA GLU A 15 -6.48 -5.77 2.02
C GLU A 15 -5.03 -5.29 1.79
N VAL A 16 -4.82 -3.97 1.74
CA VAL A 16 -3.48 -3.38 1.61
C VAL A 16 -2.62 -3.68 2.84
N PHE A 17 -3.17 -3.53 4.05
CA PHE A 17 -2.47 -3.87 5.28
C PHE A 17 -2.11 -5.35 5.33
N SER A 18 -3.04 -6.24 5.00
CA SER A 18 -2.82 -7.68 4.98
C SER A 18 -1.74 -8.08 3.96
N THR A 19 -1.72 -7.45 2.79
CA THR A 19 -0.74 -7.74 1.74
C THR A 19 0.66 -7.26 2.11
N LEU A 20 0.76 -6.05 2.69
CA LEU A 20 2.05 -5.44 3.00
C LEU A 20 2.64 -5.86 4.35
N MET A 21 1.79 -6.11 5.34
CA MET A 21 2.18 -6.31 6.74
C MET A 21 1.86 -7.72 7.25
N GLY A 22 1.14 -8.55 6.49
CA GLY A 22 0.86 -9.94 6.84
C GLY A 22 2.11 -10.84 6.80
N GLU A 23 2.03 -12.02 7.39
CA GLU A 23 3.18 -12.93 7.57
C GLU A 23 3.74 -13.51 6.26
N ARG A 24 2.91 -13.59 5.22
CA ARG A 24 3.31 -14.17 3.93
C ARG A 24 4.23 -13.20 3.19
N VAL A 25 5.43 -13.67 2.87
CA VAL A 25 6.44 -12.88 2.14
C VAL A 25 6.12 -12.76 0.64
N GLU A 26 5.54 -13.81 0.05
CA GLU A 26 5.26 -13.88 -1.39
C GLU A 26 4.37 -12.73 -1.90
N PRO A 27 3.17 -12.48 -1.32
CA PRO A 27 2.27 -11.43 -1.81
C PRO A 27 2.90 -10.03 -1.70
N ARG A 28 3.64 -9.78 -0.61
CA ARG A 28 4.34 -8.52 -0.39
C ARG A 28 5.41 -8.29 -1.45
N ARG A 29 6.19 -9.33 -1.77
CA ARG A 29 7.28 -9.23 -2.76
C ARG A 29 6.74 -8.93 -4.15
N ASP A 30 5.63 -9.57 -4.52
CA ASP A 30 5.01 -9.38 -5.83
C ASP A 30 4.39 -7.98 -5.95
N PHE A 31 3.72 -7.50 -4.89
CA PHE A 31 3.22 -6.13 -4.81
C PHE A 31 4.34 -5.10 -4.99
N ILE A 32 5.43 -5.22 -4.23
CA ILE A 32 6.56 -4.28 -4.31
C ILE A 32 7.17 -4.29 -5.72
N ARG A 33 7.35 -5.46 -6.34
CA ARG A 33 7.88 -5.56 -7.70
C ARG A 33 6.96 -4.95 -8.75
N GLY A 34 5.65 -5.12 -8.59
CA GLY A 34 4.64 -4.56 -9.50
C GLY A 34 4.56 -3.03 -9.43
N GLU A 35 4.69 -2.45 -8.25
CA GLU A 35 4.49 -1.01 -8.01
C GLU A 35 5.78 -0.18 -8.02
N ALA A 36 6.95 -0.78 -7.76
CA ALA A 36 8.22 -0.06 -7.55
C ALA A 36 8.63 0.91 -8.68
N ARG A 37 8.18 0.67 -9.93
CA ARG A 37 8.48 1.55 -11.07
C ARG A 37 7.37 2.54 -11.39
N LYS A 38 6.16 2.33 -10.85
CA LYS A 38 4.98 3.16 -11.10
C LYS A 38 4.94 4.37 -10.17
N VAL A 39 5.50 4.22 -8.97
CA VAL A 39 5.47 5.22 -7.90
C VAL A 39 6.66 6.18 -7.99
N ARG A 40 6.69 7.01 -9.05
CA ARG A 40 7.67 8.12 -9.14
C ARG A 40 7.07 9.47 -8.77
N ASN A 41 5.77 9.63 -9.01
CA ASN A 41 5.00 10.84 -8.78
C ASN A 41 3.56 10.44 -8.40
N LEU A 42 3.35 9.99 -7.17
CA LEU A 42 2.00 9.65 -6.70
C LEU A 42 1.11 10.90 -6.48
N ASP A 43 1.74 12.08 -6.40
CA ASP A 43 1.12 13.31 -5.91
C ASP A 43 1.07 14.45 -6.94
N ILE A 44 1.10 14.16 -8.25
CA ILE A 44 0.87 15.17 -9.31
C ILE A 44 -0.62 15.31 -9.60
#